data_AF-Q9RTS4-F1
#
_entry.id   AF-Q9RTS4-F1
#
_cell.length_a   1.000
_cell.length_b   1.000
_cell.length_c   1.000
_cell.angle_alpha   90.00
_cell.angle_beta   90.00
_cell.angle_gamma   90.00
#
_symmetry.space_group_name_H-M   'P 1'
#
loop_
_entity.id
_entity.type
_entity.pdbx_description
1 polymer ?
#
loop_
_entity_poly.entity_id
_entity_poly.type
_entity_poly.pdbx_seq_one_letter_code
_entity_poly.pdbx_strand_id
1 'polypeptide(L)'
;MTAPDEAPTTDQPAPSPAPRRSPRRENQPDWTRLLLALISLLLLLSLLFQLTHRPKYEYLVSSPDDLKFTEEISTLGAQGWKIDTCRRATNSAGGASYECILSRPKLGW
;
A
#
# COMPACT_ATOMS: atom_id res chain seq x y z
N MET A 1 61.01 -27.22 84.18
CA MET A 1 61.12 -27.02 82.72
C MET A 1 59.72 -27.07 82.18
N THR A 2 59.19 -25.89 81.86
CA THR A 2 57.76 -25.60 81.67
C THR A 2 57.39 -25.80 80.20
N ALA A 3 56.27 -26.48 79.94
CA ALA A 3 55.72 -26.70 78.60
C ALA A 3 55.18 -25.39 78.00
N PRO A 4 55.16 -25.23 76.66
CA PRO A 4 54.55 -24.09 76.01
C PRO A 4 53.04 -24.29 75.85
N ASP A 5 52.28 -23.23 76.17
CA ASP A 5 50.83 -23.12 75.94
C ASP A 5 50.50 -23.12 74.43
N GLU A 6 49.65 -24.05 73.99
CA GLU A 6 48.97 -23.99 72.70
C GLU A 6 47.78 -23.02 72.79
N ALA A 7 47.78 -22.01 71.92
CA ALA A 7 46.67 -21.08 71.78
C ALA A 7 45.48 -21.72 71.01
N PRO A 8 44.22 -21.40 71.37
CA PRO A 8 43.04 -21.99 70.74
C PRO A 8 42.76 -21.38 69.36
N THR A 9 42.83 -22.22 68.31
CA THR A 9 42.38 -21.88 66.96
C THR A 9 40.86 -21.71 66.96
N THR A 10 40.41 -20.47 66.71
CA THR A 10 38.99 -20.15 66.57
C THR A 10 38.56 -20.38 65.12
N ASP A 11 37.86 -21.48 64.87
CA ASP A 11 37.21 -21.77 63.59
C ASP A 11 36.00 -20.84 63.39
N GLN A 12 36.20 -19.78 62.62
CA GLN A 12 35.12 -18.86 62.24
C GLN A 12 34.53 -19.30 60.89
N PRO A 13 33.24 -19.68 60.81
CA PRO A 13 32.63 -20.16 59.57
C PRO A 13 32.51 -19.02 58.55
N ALA A 14 32.87 -19.33 57.29
CA ALA A 14 32.88 -18.37 56.20
C ALA A 14 31.50 -17.73 55.95
N PRO A 15 31.42 -16.42 55.67
CA PRO A 15 30.16 -15.73 55.44
C PRO A 15 29.49 -16.23 54.15
N SER A 16 28.20 -16.56 54.26
CA SER A 16 27.35 -17.02 53.15
C SER A 16 27.23 -15.94 52.04
N PRO A 17 27.34 -16.28 50.76
CA PRO A 17 27.27 -15.31 49.67
C PRO A 17 25.87 -14.70 49.55
N ALA A 18 25.82 -13.37 49.49
CA ALA A 18 24.58 -12.61 49.34
C ALA A 18 23.82 -12.97 48.04
N PRO A 19 22.48 -12.91 48.03
CA PRO A 19 21.68 -13.23 46.85
C PRO A 19 21.99 -12.30 45.68
N ARG A 20 22.41 -12.86 44.54
CA ARG A 20 22.55 -12.14 43.27
C ARG A 20 21.17 -11.62 42.85
N ARG A 21 20.97 -10.31 42.95
CA ARG A 21 19.83 -9.63 42.34
C ARG A 21 19.91 -9.83 40.83
N SER A 22 18.92 -10.51 40.25
CA SER A 22 18.77 -10.59 38.80
C SER A 22 18.62 -9.18 38.22
N PRO A 23 19.20 -8.90 37.04
CA PRO A 23 19.02 -7.60 36.40
C PRO A 23 17.52 -7.39 36.16
N ARG A 24 17.01 -6.30 36.73
CA ARG A 24 15.66 -5.80 36.52
C ARG A 24 15.48 -5.63 35.02
N ARG A 25 14.59 -6.42 34.42
CA ARG A 25 14.23 -6.34 33.00
C ARG A 25 13.70 -4.92 32.75
N GLU A 26 14.58 -4.06 32.27
CA GLU A 26 14.29 -2.69 31.94
C GLU A 26 13.28 -2.70 30.79
N ASN A 27 12.16 -1.99 30.97
CA ASN A 27 11.09 -1.90 29.99
C ASN A 27 11.60 -1.14 28.77
N GLN A 28 12.33 -1.83 27.90
CA GLN A 28 12.81 -1.26 26.65
C GLN A 28 11.58 -0.97 25.78
N PRO A 29 11.34 0.29 25.39
CA PRO A 29 10.23 0.62 24.52
C PRO A 29 10.35 -0.18 23.21
N ASP A 30 9.31 -0.94 22.88
CA ASP A 30 9.20 -1.77 21.68
C ASP A 30 9.03 -0.88 20.42
N TRP A 31 10.05 -0.09 20.09
CA TRP A 31 10.07 0.79 18.90
C TRP A 31 9.83 0.01 17.60
N THR A 32 10.26 -1.26 17.56
CA THR A 32 10.02 -2.17 16.44
C THR A 32 8.53 -2.42 16.22
N ARG A 33 7.76 -2.63 17.30
CA ARG A 33 6.30 -2.82 17.22
C ARG A 33 5.61 -1.53 16.78
N LEU A 34 6.07 -0.39 17.28
CA LEU A 34 5.52 0.91 16.90
C LEU A 34 5.78 1.23 15.42
N LEU A 35 6.99 0.95 14.93
CA LEU A 35 7.35 1.09 13.52
C LEU A 35 6.50 0.18 12.63
N LEU A 36 6.36 -1.10 12.99
CA LEU A 36 5.52 -2.05 12.26
C LEU A 36 4.05 -1.61 12.23
N ALA A 37 3.52 -1.13 13.35
CA ALA A 37 2.16 -0.61 13.41
C ALA A 37 1.97 0.61 12.48
N LEU A 38 2.95 1.52 12.45
CA LEU A 38 2.90 2.72 11.61
C LEU A 38 2.97 2.36 10.11
N ILE A 39 3.85 1.43 9.72
CA ILE A 39 3.94 0.93 8.34
C ILE A 39 2.63 0.25 7.93
N SER A 40 2.09 -0.63 8.80
CA SER A 40 0.81 -1.31 8.55
C SER A 40 -0.33 -0.31 8.36
N LEU A 41 -0.38 0.74 9.19
CA LEU A 41 -1.38 1.81 9.06
C LEU A 41 -1.25 2.56 7.74
N LEU A 42 -0.03 2.93 7.33
CA LEU A 42 0.20 3.61 6.05
C LEU A 42 -0.21 2.75 4.85
N LEU A 43 0.11 1.45 4.89
CA LEU A 43 -0.29 0.50 3.86
C LEU A 43 -1.82 0.38 3.78
N LEU A 44 -2.49 0.31 4.94
CA LEU A 44 -3.94 0.26 5.02
C LEU A 44 -4.58 1.52 4.43
N LEU A 45 -4.08 2.70 4.80
CA LEU A 45 -4.56 3.97 4.26
C LEU A 45 -4.36 4.07 2.74
N SER A 46 -3.20 3.63 2.23
CA SER A 46 -2.94 3.59 0.79
C SER A 46 -3.91 2.66 0.07
N LEU A 47 -4.24 1.51 0.65
CA LEU A 47 -5.18 0.56 0.06
C LEU A 47 -6.59 1.15 0.02
N LEU A 48 -7.05 1.77 1.12
CA LEU A 48 -8.34 2.45 1.18
C LEU A 48 -8.44 3.57 0.13
N PHE A 49 -7.36 4.33 -0.06
CA PHE A 49 -7.31 5.37 -1.08
C PHE A 49 -7.50 4.78 -2.48
N GLN A 50 -6.80 3.70 -2.83
CA GLN A 50 -6.92 3.03 -4.14
C GLN A 50 -8.32 2.43 -4.36
N LEU A 51 -8.97 1.95 -3.30
CA LEU A 51 -10.33 1.40 -3.36
C LEU A 51 -11.39 2.49 -3.59
N THR A 52 -11.19 3.67 -3.00
CA THR A 52 -12.15 4.79 -3.06
C THR A 52 -11.96 5.67 -4.29
N HIS A 53 -10.71 5.90 -4.71
CA HIS A 53 -10.38 6.74 -5.88
C HIS A 53 -10.32 5.96 -7.21
N ARG A 54 -11.32 5.10 -7.47
CA ARG A 54 -11.43 4.52 -8.82
C ARG A 54 -12.05 5.52 -9.79
N PRO A 55 -11.37 5.88 -10.90
CA PRO A 55 -11.95 6.73 -11.92
C PRO A 55 -13.19 6.05 -12.49
N LYS A 56 -14.33 6.74 -12.39
CA LYS A 56 -15.57 6.33 -13.07
C LYS A 56 -15.44 6.74 -14.53
N TYR A 57 -15.84 5.87 -15.44
CA TYR A 57 -15.83 6.15 -16.88
C TYR A 57 -17.27 6.19 -17.42
N GLU A 58 -17.50 7.10 -18.36
CA GLU A 58 -18.66 7.11 -19.23
C GLU A 58 -18.27 6.54 -20.59
N TYR A 59 -19.18 5.78 -21.20
CA TYR A 59 -18.98 5.17 -22.51
C TYR A 59 -20.00 5.69 -23.52
N LEU A 60 -19.56 5.86 -24.75
CA LEU A 60 -20.37 6.29 -25.88
C LEU A 60 -20.06 5.39 -27.07
N VAL A 61 -21.11 4.93 -27.76
CA VAL A 61 -20.98 4.29 -29.07
C VAL A 61 -21.39 5.31 -30.13
N SER A 62 -20.50 5.58 -31.08
CA SER A 62 -20.73 6.51 -32.18
C SER A 62 -20.40 5.84 -33.51
N SER A 63 -21.20 6.12 -34.54
CA SER A 63 -21.03 5.53 -35.86
C SER A 63 -20.83 6.58 -36.96
N PRO A 64 -19.68 7.27 -36.98
CA PRO A 64 -19.45 8.35 -37.92
C PRO A 64 -19.31 7.83 -39.36
N ASP A 65 -19.83 8.60 -40.32
CA ASP A 65 -19.67 8.31 -41.74
C ASP A 65 -18.19 8.44 -42.16
N ASP A 66 -17.73 7.59 -43.08
CA ASP A 66 -16.34 7.57 -43.57
C ASP A 66 -15.89 8.93 -44.11
N LEU A 67 -16.80 9.65 -44.79
CA LEU A 67 -16.55 10.98 -45.35
C LEU A 67 -16.41 12.09 -44.29
N LYS A 68 -17.04 11.94 -43.13
CA LYS A 68 -17.05 12.92 -42.04
C LYS A 68 -16.29 12.46 -40.80
N PHE A 69 -15.62 11.31 -40.89
CA PHE A 69 -14.98 10.65 -39.76
C PHE A 69 -14.07 11.60 -38.98
N THR A 70 -13.18 12.31 -39.66
CA THR A 70 -12.23 13.22 -39.02
C THR A 70 -12.92 14.37 -38.29
N GLU A 71 -13.98 14.94 -38.86
CA GLU A 71 -14.72 16.06 -38.27
C GLU A 71 -15.49 15.62 -37.01
N GLU A 72 -16.23 14.51 -37.09
CA GLU A 72 -17.04 14.00 -35.98
C GLU A 72 -16.17 13.51 -34.83
N ILE A 73 -15.09 12.77 -35.12
CA ILE A 73 -14.15 12.31 -34.10
C ILE A 73 -13.38 13.48 -33.48
N SER A 74 -12.97 14.48 -34.26
CA SER A 74 -12.32 15.68 -33.71
C SER A 74 -13.25 16.43 -32.76
N THR A 75 -14.55 16.51 -33.11
CA THR A 75 -15.57 17.15 -32.26
C THR A 75 -15.77 16.38 -30.96
N LEU A 76 -15.83 15.05 -31.01
CA LEU A 76 -15.91 14.21 -29.82
C LEU A 76 -14.63 14.31 -28.97
N GLY A 77 -13.45 14.35 -29.60
CA GLY A 77 -12.17 14.56 -28.93
C GLY A 77 -12.11 15.89 -28.18
N ALA A 78 -12.62 16.97 -28.77
CA ALA A 78 -12.73 18.28 -28.12
C ALA A 78 -13.67 18.26 -26.88
N GLN A 79 -14.65 17.35 -26.85
CA GLN A 79 -15.52 17.12 -25.69
C GLN A 79 -14.90 16.19 -24.63
N GLY A 80 -13.64 15.77 -24.81
CA GLY A 80 -12.91 14.91 -23.88
C GLY A 80 -13.17 13.42 -24.08
N TRP A 81 -13.82 13.02 -25.18
CA TRP A 81 -13.96 11.60 -25.51
C TRP A 81 -12.65 11.05 -26.10
N LYS A 82 -12.28 9.85 -25.67
CA LYS A 82 -11.16 9.09 -26.19
C LYS A 82 -11.68 7.86 -26.92
N ILE A 83 -11.12 7.55 -28.09
CA ILE A 83 -11.42 6.30 -28.80
C ILE A 83 -10.74 5.13 -28.07
N ASP A 84 -11.51 4.10 -27.73
CA ASP A 84 -11.00 2.84 -27.21
C ASP A 84 -10.82 1.82 -28.34
N THR A 85 -11.85 1.65 -29.16
CA THR A 85 -11.83 0.78 -30.33
C THR A 85 -12.71 1.35 -31.43
N CYS A 86 -12.30 1.17 -32.68
CA CYS A 86 -13.09 1.50 -33.86
C CYS A 86 -12.99 0.36 -34.86
N ARG A 87 -14.11 0.03 -35.49
CA ARG A 87 -14.15 -0.88 -36.65
C ARG A 87 -14.84 -0.20 -37.82
N ARG A 88 -14.37 -0.46 -39.03
CA ARG A 88 -15.03 0.00 -40.27
C ARG A 88 -16.04 -1.06 -40.70
N ALA A 89 -17.25 -0.63 -41.03
CA ALA A 89 -18.30 -1.45 -41.61
C ALA A 89 -18.61 -0.95 -43.01
N THR A 90 -18.63 -1.85 -43.99
CA THR A 90 -19.04 -1.55 -45.37
C THR A 90 -20.41 -2.15 -45.62
N ASN A 91 -21.34 -1.36 -46.16
CA ASN A 91 -22.63 -1.87 -46.61
C ASN A 91 -22.53 -2.40 -48.05
N SER A 92 -23.50 -3.23 -48.46
CA SER A 92 -23.56 -3.79 -49.82
C SER A 92 -23.79 -2.74 -50.91
N ALA A 93 -24.20 -1.53 -50.54
CA ALA A 93 -24.40 -0.39 -51.43
C ALA A 93 -23.12 0.45 -51.65
N GLY A 94 -21.97 0.01 -51.12
CA GLY A 94 -20.67 0.67 -51.29
C GLY A 94 -20.41 1.83 -50.33
N GLY A 95 -21.33 2.11 -49.42
CA GLY A 95 -21.11 3.03 -48.31
C GLY A 95 -20.24 2.40 -47.22
N ALA A 96 -19.29 3.17 -46.69
CA ALA A 96 -18.51 2.80 -45.53
C ALA A 96 -18.87 3.72 -44.35
N SER A 97 -18.97 3.14 -43.16
CA SER A 97 -19.10 3.86 -41.90
C SER A 97 -18.20 3.23 -40.86
N TYR A 98 -17.95 3.94 -39.78
CA TYR A 98 -17.25 3.40 -38.62
C TYR A 98 -18.24 3.09 -37.51
N GLU A 99 -17.83 2.22 -36.60
CA GLU A 99 -18.44 2.04 -35.29
C GLU A 99 -17.31 2.14 -34.27
N CYS A 100 -17.37 3.18 -33.44
CA CYS A 100 -16.38 3.51 -32.45
C CYS A 100 -16.98 3.43 -31.05
N ILE A 101 -16.25 2.77 -30.15
CA ILE A 101 -16.50 2.82 -28.72
C ILE A 101 -15.54 3.85 -28.15
N LEU A 102 -16.10 4.85 -27.49
CA LEU A 102 -15.36 5.93 -26.86
C LEU A 102 -15.58 5.90 -25.34
N SER A 103 -14.56 6.28 -24.59
CA SER A 103 -14.62 6.48 -23.15
C SER A 103 -14.17 7.87 -22.74
N ARG A 104 -14.69 8.35 -21.63
CA ARG A 104 -14.16 9.55 -20.95
C ARG A 104 -14.27 9.41 -19.44
N PRO A 105 -13.35 10.01 -18.66
CA PRO A 105 -13.46 10.02 -17.21
C PRO A 105 -14.67 10.87 -16.80
N LYS A 106 -15.55 10.29 -15.98
CA LYS A 106 -16.63 11.02 -15.32
C LYS A 106 -16.05 11.76 -14.14
N LEU A 107 -15.98 13.09 -14.24
CA LEU A 107 -15.74 13.96 -13.10
C LEU A 107 -16.97 13.90 -12.19
N GLY A 108 -16.96 12.95 -11.27
CA GLY A 108 -17.99 12.78 -10.25
C GLY A 108 -17.34 12.52 -8.91
N TRP A 109 -17.48 13.49 -8.01
CA TRP A 109 -17.31 13.28 -6.56
C TRP A 109 -18.36 12.29 -6.08
#